data_AF-B8CB47-F1
#
_entry.id   AF-B8CB47-F1
#
_cell.length_a   1.000
_cell.length_b   1.000
_cell.length_c   1.000
_cell.angle_alpha   90.00
_cell.angle_beta   90.00
_cell.angle_gamma   90.00
#
_symmetry.space_group_name_H-M   'P 1'
#
loop_
_entity.id
_entity.type
_entity.pdbx_description
1 polymer ?
#
loop_
_entity_poly.entity_id
_entity_poly.type
_entity_poly.pdbx_seq_one_letter_code
_entity_poly.pdbx_strand_id
1 'polypeptide(L)'
;IKPKSKPSQTNTKATTLTFRKNRDTITSTTLAEFNQYAFNNTLSSVKVEWSNKLNTTAGVTRMRGKLGQENAHTRVATIELATKVIDDEQRLRSTLLHELCHAAAWLVDGVHKPPHGKCFKKWASISMKKIKDVEVTTTHDYQITYKYAWACTNSNCKCVIQRHSRSVDTTKQCCGRCKSKLIEIEVPGSNGDASKNGYTPKKERKTSDFALFVKTQTSNVRKQLAQERSCSPKEVSQADVMKECGKLWRERKGKKENDDVLQQFLDLSLNGGSP
;
A
#
# COMPACT_ATOMS: atom_id res chain seq x y z
N ILE A 1 6.85 34.09 19.31
CA ILE A 1 6.18 33.05 18.50
C ILE A 1 7.06 31.81 18.52
N LYS A 2 6.70 30.78 19.31
CA LYS A 2 7.52 29.55 19.42
C LYS A 2 7.39 28.73 18.12
N PRO A 3 8.50 28.20 17.57
CA PRO A 3 8.44 27.38 16.36
C PRO A 3 7.74 26.04 16.67
N LYS A 4 6.73 25.69 15.86
CA LYS A 4 6.02 24.41 15.94
C LYS A 4 6.99 23.28 15.60
N SER A 5 7.21 22.37 16.55
CA SER A 5 7.99 21.15 16.38
C SER A 5 7.38 20.26 15.30
N LYS A 6 8.19 19.80 14.33
CA LYS A 6 7.78 18.81 13.32
C LYS A 6 7.38 17.49 14.01
N PRO A 7 6.28 16.84 13.62
CA PRO A 7 5.90 15.56 14.20
C PRO A 7 6.95 14.48 13.85
N SER A 8 7.33 13.70 14.87
CA SER A 8 8.31 12.62 14.75
C SER A 8 7.83 11.51 13.80
N GLN A 9 8.67 11.12 12.84
CA GLN A 9 8.39 10.08 11.83
C GLN A 9 8.07 8.69 12.42
N THR A 10 8.38 8.46 13.70
CA THR A 10 8.07 7.21 14.40
C THR A 10 6.59 7.08 14.71
N ASN A 11 5.89 8.18 14.96
CA ASN A 11 4.48 8.20 15.33
C ASN A 11 3.59 7.83 14.13
N THR A 12 3.89 8.39 12.94
CA THR A 12 3.10 8.18 11.72
C THR A 12 3.04 6.73 11.26
N LYS A 13 4.17 5.99 11.31
CA LYS A 13 4.22 4.57 10.89
C LYS A 13 3.40 3.66 11.78
N ALA A 14 3.41 3.91 13.10
CA ALA A 14 2.62 3.14 14.05
C ALA A 14 1.12 3.35 13.82
N THR A 15 0.68 4.60 13.62
CA THR A 15 -0.73 4.92 13.26
C THR A 15 -1.17 4.25 11.96
N THR A 16 -0.36 4.26 10.90
CA THR A 16 -0.70 3.60 9.63
C THR A 16 -0.85 2.09 9.79
N LEU A 17 0.00 1.44 10.60
CA LEU A 17 -0.10 0.01 10.86
C LEU A 17 -1.37 -0.34 11.65
N THR A 18 -1.68 0.46 12.69
CA THR A 18 -2.91 0.30 13.47
C THR A 18 -4.15 0.50 12.59
N PHE A 19 -4.18 1.55 11.77
CA PHE A 19 -5.25 1.78 10.81
C PHE A 19 -5.43 0.57 9.89
N ARG A 20 -4.37 0.08 9.26
CA ARG A 20 -4.46 -1.06 8.33
C ARG A 20 -5.02 -2.32 8.97
N LYS A 21 -4.70 -2.59 10.24
CA LYS A 21 -5.23 -3.73 10.98
C LYS A 21 -6.72 -3.59 11.27
N ASN A 22 -7.18 -2.37 11.53
CA ASN A 22 -8.54 -2.08 11.97
C ASN A 22 -9.45 -1.52 10.87
N ARG A 23 -8.92 -1.33 9.64
CA ARG A 23 -9.59 -0.56 8.59
C ARG A 23 -10.98 -1.10 8.25
N ASP A 24 -11.18 -2.42 8.30
CA ASP A 24 -12.46 -3.02 7.94
C ASP A 24 -13.52 -2.64 8.99
N THR A 25 -13.17 -2.72 10.27
CA THR A 25 -14.02 -2.26 11.39
C THR A 25 -14.29 -0.76 11.28
N ILE A 26 -13.26 0.06 11.07
CA ILE A 26 -13.40 1.52 10.94
C ILE A 26 -14.32 1.85 9.77
N THR A 27 -14.17 1.18 8.62
CA THR A 27 -15.05 1.34 7.45
C THR A 27 -16.49 1.02 7.79
N SER A 28 -16.76 -0.13 8.42
CA SER A 28 -18.13 -0.53 8.79
C SER A 28 -18.78 0.44 9.77
N THR A 29 -18.05 0.87 10.80
CA THR A 29 -18.56 1.85 11.77
C THR A 29 -18.81 3.22 11.11
N THR A 30 -17.88 3.69 10.29
CA THR A 30 -18.00 4.96 9.55
C THR A 30 -19.17 4.93 8.58
N LEU A 31 -19.39 3.81 7.87
CA LEU A 31 -20.53 3.63 6.97
C LEU A 31 -21.86 3.74 7.73
N ALA A 32 -21.98 3.06 8.88
CA ALA A 32 -23.17 3.10 9.71
C ALA A 32 -23.46 4.52 10.22
N GLU A 33 -22.42 5.20 10.76
CA GLU A 33 -22.48 6.58 11.20
C GLU A 33 -22.97 7.51 10.08
N PHE A 34 -22.31 7.49 8.92
CA PHE A 34 -22.66 8.36 7.80
C PHE A 34 -24.07 8.07 7.27
N ASN A 35 -24.43 6.80 7.11
CA ASN A 35 -25.76 6.42 6.65
C ASN A 35 -26.85 6.94 7.59
N GLN A 36 -26.64 6.81 8.90
CA GLN A 36 -27.57 7.30 9.91
C GLN A 36 -27.69 8.83 9.88
N TYR A 37 -26.57 9.57 9.93
CA TYR A 37 -26.59 11.01 10.15
C TYR A 37 -26.82 11.84 8.88
N ALA A 38 -26.29 11.39 7.74
CA ALA A 38 -26.30 12.16 6.49
C ALA A 38 -27.29 11.63 5.44
N PHE A 39 -27.65 10.34 5.49
CA PHE A 39 -28.45 9.68 4.44
C PHE A 39 -29.76 9.05 4.93
N ASN A 40 -30.17 9.33 6.17
CA ASN A 40 -31.43 8.86 6.77
C ASN A 40 -31.63 7.33 6.65
N ASN A 41 -30.55 6.56 6.81
CA ASN A 41 -30.52 5.10 6.68
C ASN A 41 -30.91 4.55 5.29
N THR A 42 -30.96 5.38 4.25
CA THR A 42 -31.38 4.95 2.89
C THR A 42 -30.31 4.14 2.13
N LEU A 43 -29.07 4.10 2.62
CA LEU A 43 -27.93 3.42 1.97
C LEU A 43 -27.57 2.07 2.60
N SER A 44 -28.49 1.43 3.32
CA SER A 44 -28.26 0.13 3.99
C SER A 44 -27.88 -1.02 3.05
N SER A 45 -28.23 -0.92 1.76
CA SER A 45 -27.89 -1.91 0.73
C SER A 45 -26.51 -1.72 0.09
N VAL A 46 -25.82 -0.60 0.37
CA VAL A 46 -24.52 -0.29 -0.21
C VAL A 46 -23.45 -1.23 0.37
N LYS A 47 -22.75 -1.93 -0.52
CA LYS A 47 -21.58 -2.75 -0.15
C LYS A 47 -20.31 -1.93 -0.28
N VAL A 48 -19.39 -2.06 0.68
CA VAL A 48 -18.08 -1.41 0.65
C VAL A 48 -16.98 -2.47 0.67
N GLU A 49 -16.08 -2.42 -0.30
CA GLU A 49 -15.02 -3.42 -0.49
C GLU A 49 -13.65 -2.75 -0.65
N TRP A 50 -12.61 -3.39 -0.10
CA TRP A 50 -11.23 -2.92 -0.24
C TRP A 50 -10.57 -3.51 -1.48
N SER A 51 -10.05 -2.65 -2.36
CA SER A 51 -9.41 -3.01 -3.63
C SER A 51 -7.91 -2.73 -3.62
N ASN A 52 -7.14 -3.71 -4.10
CA ASN A 52 -5.71 -3.60 -4.40
C ASN A 52 -5.43 -3.23 -5.87
N LYS A 53 -6.50 -3.10 -6.67
CA LYS A 53 -6.47 -2.78 -8.11
C LYS A 53 -6.63 -1.29 -8.38
N LEU A 54 -7.23 -0.52 -7.47
CA LEU A 54 -7.27 0.94 -7.55
C LEU A 54 -5.88 1.51 -7.24
N ASN A 55 -5.23 2.10 -8.25
CA ASN A 55 -3.86 2.62 -8.15
C ASN A 55 -3.76 4.13 -8.44
N THR A 56 -4.86 4.77 -8.87
CA THR A 56 -4.91 6.18 -9.30
C THR A 56 -6.07 6.95 -8.69
N THR A 57 -6.96 6.29 -7.94
CA THR A 57 -8.07 6.90 -7.20
C THR A 57 -8.13 6.31 -5.80
N ALA A 58 -8.62 7.07 -4.83
CA ALA A 58 -8.83 6.62 -3.47
C ALA A 58 -10.09 5.75 -3.34
N GLY A 59 -11.12 6.02 -4.14
CA GLY A 59 -12.38 5.29 -4.15
C GLY A 59 -13.06 5.30 -5.52
N VAL A 60 -14.05 4.43 -5.69
CA VAL A 60 -15.01 4.48 -6.80
C VAL A 60 -16.34 3.83 -6.42
N THR A 61 -17.45 4.50 -6.71
CA THR A 61 -18.79 3.91 -6.68
C THR A 61 -19.15 3.25 -8.01
N ARG A 62 -19.39 1.94 -7.98
CA ARG A 62 -19.98 1.14 -9.06
C ARG A 62 -21.49 1.18 -8.96
N MET A 63 -22.16 1.59 -10.02
CA MET A 63 -23.62 1.69 -10.09
C MET A 63 -24.17 0.75 -11.15
N ARG A 64 -25.28 0.06 -10.83
CA ARG A 64 -26.03 -0.81 -11.75
C ARG A 64 -27.53 -0.57 -11.57
N GLY A 65 -28.33 -0.89 -12.59
CA GLY A 65 -29.79 -0.73 -12.59
C GLY A 65 -30.27 0.17 -13.72
N LYS A 66 -31.60 0.36 -13.82
CA LYS A 66 -32.23 1.18 -14.87
C LYS A 66 -32.59 2.59 -14.35
N LEU A 67 -32.65 3.54 -15.29
CA LEU A 67 -33.16 4.90 -15.06
C LEU A 67 -34.69 4.89 -14.93
N GLY A 68 -35.26 5.98 -14.42
CA GLY A 68 -36.71 6.10 -14.18
C GLY A 68 -37.10 5.68 -12.77
N GLN A 69 -38.09 6.35 -12.18
CA GLN A 69 -38.53 6.13 -10.80
C GLN A 69 -39.17 4.75 -10.62
N GLU A 70 -39.90 4.28 -11.62
CA GLU A 70 -40.47 2.94 -11.70
C GLU A 70 -39.42 1.82 -11.56
N ASN A 71 -38.17 2.11 -11.93
CA ASN A 71 -37.05 1.18 -11.88
C ASN A 71 -36.18 1.33 -10.62
N ALA A 72 -36.58 2.13 -9.62
CA ALA A 72 -35.79 2.38 -8.42
C ALA A 72 -35.35 1.08 -7.71
N HIS A 73 -36.23 0.07 -7.67
CA HIS A 73 -35.95 -1.24 -7.08
C HIS A 73 -34.81 -2.03 -7.77
N THR A 74 -34.44 -1.67 -9.00
CA THR A 74 -33.34 -2.34 -9.74
C THR A 74 -31.96 -1.76 -9.43
N ARG A 75 -31.90 -0.63 -8.72
CA ARG A 75 -30.67 0.13 -8.54
C ARG A 75 -29.81 -0.46 -7.43
N VAL A 76 -28.53 -0.66 -7.75
CA VAL A 76 -27.53 -1.19 -6.83
C VAL A 76 -26.29 -0.32 -6.89
N ALA A 77 -25.64 -0.11 -5.73
CA ALA A 77 -24.36 0.57 -5.61
C ALA A 77 -23.36 -0.26 -4.79
N THR A 78 -22.11 -0.29 -5.24
CA THR A 78 -20.97 -0.88 -4.53
C THR A 78 -19.82 0.10 -4.53
N ILE A 79 -19.20 0.34 -3.38
CA ILE A 79 -18.07 1.26 -3.23
C ILE A 79 -16.80 0.41 -3.11
N GLU A 80 -15.82 0.69 -3.97
CA GLU A 80 -14.46 0.13 -3.85
C GLU A 80 -13.52 1.18 -3.25
N LEU A 81 -12.76 0.83 -2.22
CA LEU A 81 -11.79 1.69 -1.54
C LEU A 81 -10.36 1.20 -1.79
N ALA A 82 -9.45 2.11 -2.12
CA ALA A 82 -8.09 1.78 -2.54
C ALA A 82 -7.17 1.54 -1.34
N THR A 83 -6.79 0.28 -1.13
CA THR A 83 -5.90 -0.17 -0.04
C THR A 83 -4.53 0.51 0.01
N LYS A 84 -4.07 1.06 -1.12
CA LYS A 84 -2.74 1.68 -1.28
C LYS A 84 -2.76 3.22 -1.21
N VAL A 85 -3.95 3.82 -1.22
CA VAL A 85 -4.14 5.27 -1.23
C VAL A 85 -4.70 5.75 0.10
N ILE A 86 -5.64 4.99 0.67
CA ILE A 86 -6.21 5.25 1.98
C ILE A 86 -5.36 4.51 3.02
N ASP A 87 -4.56 5.26 3.77
CA ASP A 87 -3.61 4.77 4.76
C ASP A 87 -3.81 5.37 6.16
N ASP A 88 -4.84 6.19 6.33
CA ASP A 88 -5.31 6.75 7.59
C ASP A 88 -6.84 6.90 7.60
N GLU A 89 -7.38 7.17 8.79
CA GLU A 89 -8.82 7.29 9.03
C GLU A 89 -9.44 8.55 8.41
N GLN A 90 -8.72 9.67 8.36
CA GLN A 90 -9.23 10.91 7.79
C GLN A 90 -9.48 10.74 6.28
N ARG A 91 -8.53 10.13 5.56
CA ARG A 91 -8.66 9.78 4.15
C ARG A 91 -9.80 8.78 3.93
N LEU A 92 -9.97 7.81 4.83
CA LEU A 92 -11.08 6.86 4.75
C LEU A 92 -12.41 7.60 4.85
N ARG A 93 -12.59 8.43 5.89
CA ARG A 93 -13.83 9.18 6.13
C ARG A 93 -14.17 10.10 4.96
N SER A 94 -13.23 10.91 4.48
CA SER A 94 -13.50 11.81 3.36
C SER A 94 -13.76 11.09 2.04
N THR A 95 -12.98 10.04 1.72
CA THR A 95 -13.25 9.23 0.51
C THR A 95 -14.60 8.53 0.60
N LEU A 96 -14.91 7.88 1.73
CA LEU A 96 -16.16 7.14 1.89
C LEU A 96 -17.37 8.08 1.80
N LEU A 97 -17.32 9.26 2.41
CA LEU A 97 -18.42 10.22 2.33
C LEU A 97 -18.65 10.73 0.90
N HIS A 98 -17.57 10.95 0.13
CA HIS A 98 -17.64 11.27 -1.30
C HIS A 98 -18.35 10.17 -2.09
N GLU A 99 -17.90 8.93 -1.93
CA GLU A 99 -18.47 7.79 -2.66
C GLU A 99 -19.92 7.49 -2.25
N LEU A 100 -20.30 7.75 -0.99
CA LEU A 100 -21.69 7.67 -0.54
C LEU A 100 -22.59 8.76 -1.15
N CYS A 101 -22.06 9.96 -1.42
CA CYS A 101 -22.82 10.98 -2.15
C CYS A 101 -23.16 10.52 -3.58
N HIS A 102 -22.22 9.84 -4.25
CA HIS A 102 -22.48 9.17 -5.52
C HIS A 102 -23.52 8.07 -5.38
N ALA A 103 -23.40 7.22 -4.35
CA ALA A 103 -24.34 6.14 -4.11
C ALA A 103 -25.77 6.66 -3.84
N ALA A 104 -25.92 7.73 -3.05
CA ALA A 104 -27.21 8.34 -2.75
C ALA A 104 -27.84 8.99 -3.98
N ALA A 105 -27.06 9.71 -4.79
CA ALA A 105 -27.53 10.24 -6.07
C ALA A 105 -28.08 9.14 -6.98
N TRP A 106 -27.46 7.95 -6.95
CA TRP A 106 -27.93 6.82 -7.73
C TRP A 106 -29.15 6.12 -7.12
N LEU A 107 -29.04 5.64 -5.88
CA LEU A 107 -30.05 4.82 -5.24
C LEU A 107 -31.33 5.61 -4.98
N VAL A 108 -31.22 6.83 -4.46
CA VAL A 108 -32.36 7.66 -4.07
C VAL A 108 -32.90 8.43 -5.27
N ASP A 109 -32.03 9.14 -5.99
CA ASP A 109 -32.48 10.08 -7.02
C ASP A 109 -32.46 9.50 -8.45
N GLY A 110 -31.79 8.38 -8.69
CA GLY A 110 -31.67 7.78 -10.01
C GLY A 110 -30.74 8.54 -10.96
N VAL A 111 -29.85 9.37 -10.43
CA VAL A 111 -28.94 10.23 -11.20
C VAL A 111 -27.51 9.74 -11.04
N HIS A 112 -26.87 9.39 -12.15
CA HIS A 112 -25.45 8.99 -12.19
C HIS A 112 -24.59 9.91 -13.08
N LYS A 113 -25.21 10.82 -13.85
CA LYS A 113 -24.53 11.76 -14.74
C LYS A 113 -25.13 13.17 -14.66
N PRO A 114 -24.30 14.22 -14.77
CA PRO A 114 -22.85 14.17 -14.64
C PRO A 114 -22.44 13.76 -13.20
N PRO A 115 -21.29 13.09 -12.98
CA PRO A 115 -20.92 12.51 -11.69
C PRO A 115 -20.98 13.51 -10.52
N HIS A 116 -20.45 14.72 -10.70
CA HIS A 116 -20.47 15.78 -9.68
C HIS A 116 -21.50 16.89 -9.98
N GLY A 117 -22.63 16.50 -10.58
CA GLY A 117 -23.74 17.40 -10.93
C GLY A 117 -24.53 17.92 -9.74
N LYS A 118 -25.67 18.55 -10.02
CA LYS A 118 -26.58 19.11 -8.98
C LYS A 118 -26.95 18.07 -7.91
N CYS A 119 -27.19 16.83 -8.34
CA CYS A 119 -27.58 15.73 -7.45
C CYS A 119 -26.48 15.35 -6.45
N PHE A 120 -25.25 15.20 -6.92
CA PHE A 120 -24.09 14.98 -6.06
C PHE A 120 -23.88 16.15 -5.09
N LYS A 121 -23.93 17.39 -5.59
CA LYS A 121 -23.76 18.60 -4.77
C LYS A 121 -24.81 18.73 -3.67
N LYS A 122 -26.05 18.31 -3.96
CA LYS A 122 -27.14 18.21 -2.95
C LYS A 122 -26.71 17.30 -1.80
N TRP A 123 -26.32 16.05 -2.11
CA TRP A 123 -25.91 15.09 -1.09
C TRP A 123 -24.63 15.50 -0.35
N ALA A 124 -23.66 16.08 -1.06
CA ALA A 124 -22.45 16.64 -0.45
C ALA A 124 -22.80 17.75 0.56
N SER A 125 -23.71 18.68 0.20
CA SER A 125 -24.14 19.74 1.11
C SER A 125 -24.88 19.22 2.33
N ILE A 126 -25.78 18.25 2.16
CA ILE A 126 -26.47 17.59 3.28
C ILE A 126 -25.43 16.91 4.19
N SER A 127 -24.51 16.16 3.61
CA SER A 127 -23.47 15.43 4.31
C SER A 127 -22.57 16.35 5.13
N MET A 128 -22.01 17.41 4.52
CA MET A 128 -21.14 18.39 5.22
C MET A 128 -21.89 19.21 6.29
N LYS A 129 -23.22 19.30 6.22
CA LYS A 129 -24.02 19.89 7.31
C LYS A 129 -24.08 18.97 8.54
N LYS A 130 -24.04 17.65 8.35
CA LYS A 130 -24.22 16.63 9.39
C LYS A 130 -22.89 16.08 9.92
N ILE A 131 -21.91 15.91 9.04
CA ILE A 131 -20.56 15.43 9.32
C ILE A 131 -19.61 16.63 9.23
N LYS A 132 -19.14 17.12 10.38
CA LYS A 132 -18.39 18.40 10.48
C LYS A 132 -16.88 18.27 10.33
N ASP A 133 -16.37 17.08 10.52
CA ASP A 133 -14.95 16.74 10.47
C ASP A 133 -14.47 16.35 9.06
N VAL A 134 -15.38 16.38 8.07
CA VAL A 134 -15.11 15.93 6.70
C VAL A 134 -15.60 16.96 5.68
N GLU A 135 -14.72 17.32 4.75
CA GLU A 135 -15.07 18.08 3.55
C GLU A 135 -15.27 17.13 2.36
N VAL A 136 -16.35 17.35 1.60
CA VAL A 136 -16.64 16.61 0.36
C VAL A 136 -16.32 17.50 -0.83
N THR A 137 -15.23 17.20 -1.51
CA THR A 137 -14.80 17.88 -2.74
C THR A 137 -15.24 17.10 -3.99
N THR A 138 -15.06 17.68 -5.18
CA THR A 138 -15.32 16.98 -6.46
C THR A 138 -14.15 16.11 -6.91
N THR A 139 -12.99 16.23 -6.28
CA THR A 139 -11.78 15.47 -6.59
C THR A 139 -11.05 15.11 -5.32
N HIS A 140 -10.61 13.86 -5.19
CA HIS A 140 -9.67 13.47 -4.16
C HIS A 140 -8.33 14.19 -4.39
N ASP A 141 -7.96 15.13 -3.52
CA ASP A 141 -6.73 15.93 -3.62
C ASP A 141 -5.55 15.32 -2.85
N TYR A 142 -5.70 14.09 -2.35
CA TYR A 142 -4.67 13.44 -1.54
C TYR A 142 -3.37 13.22 -2.32
N GLN A 143 -2.25 13.56 -1.68
CA GLN A 143 -0.94 13.17 -2.18
C GLN A 143 -0.77 11.64 -2.07
N ILE A 144 -0.82 10.96 -3.21
CA ILE A 144 -0.58 9.52 -3.29
C ILE A 144 0.90 9.25 -3.03
N THR A 145 1.19 8.52 -1.95
CA THR A 145 2.55 8.11 -1.64
C THR A 145 2.92 6.86 -2.44
N TYR A 146 3.86 7.01 -3.36
CA TYR A 146 4.42 5.89 -4.11
C TYR A 146 5.66 5.32 -3.42
N LYS A 147 5.95 4.03 -3.64
CA LYS A 147 7.11 3.35 -3.05
C LYS A 147 8.31 3.29 -4.00
N TYR A 148 8.03 3.35 -5.30
CA TYR A 148 9.04 3.22 -6.35
C TYR A 148 8.85 4.32 -7.38
N ALA A 149 9.97 4.86 -7.86
CA ALA A 149 10.00 5.87 -8.89
C ALA A 149 11.12 5.59 -9.90
N TRP A 150 10.91 5.98 -11.15
CA TRP A 150 11.91 5.92 -12.22
C TRP A 150 11.94 7.22 -12.99
N ALA A 151 13.14 7.72 -13.24
CA ALA A 151 13.36 8.89 -14.08
C ALA A 151 13.87 8.50 -15.47
N CYS A 152 13.49 9.30 -16.46
CA CYS A 152 14.13 9.24 -17.76
C CYS A 152 15.58 9.72 -17.68
N THR A 153 16.46 9.01 -18.38
CA THR A 153 17.89 9.35 -18.49
C THR A 153 18.19 10.48 -19.46
N ASN A 154 17.23 10.84 -20.32
CA ASN A 154 17.39 11.95 -21.26
C ASN A 154 17.20 13.29 -20.52
N SER A 155 18.21 14.14 -20.54
CA SER A 155 18.21 15.46 -19.88
C SER A 155 17.09 16.40 -20.36
N ASN A 156 16.65 16.23 -21.61
CA ASN A 156 15.54 17.00 -22.18
C ASN A 156 14.16 16.38 -21.84
N CYS A 157 14.13 15.22 -21.17
CA CYS A 157 12.89 14.53 -20.79
C CYS A 157 12.72 14.48 -19.27
N LYS A 158 11.84 15.34 -18.74
CA LYS A 158 11.52 15.39 -17.30
C LYS A 158 10.52 14.32 -16.85
N CYS A 159 10.40 13.21 -17.58
CA CYS A 159 9.43 12.16 -17.26
C CYS A 159 9.84 11.39 -16.01
N VAL A 160 8.96 11.35 -15.01
CA VAL A 160 9.07 10.50 -13.82
C VAL A 160 7.87 9.58 -13.76
N ILE A 161 8.14 8.30 -13.59
CA ILE A 161 7.13 7.26 -13.40
C ILE A 161 7.13 6.88 -11.94
N GLN A 162 5.99 7.01 -11.26
CA GLN A 162 5.83 6.57 -9.87
C GLN A 162 4.86 5.40 -9.79
N ARG A 163 5.16 4.38 -8.97
CA ARG A 163 4.34 3.16 -8.81
C ARG A 163 4.36 2.64 -7.38
N HIS A 164 3.32 1.89 -7.01
CA HIS A 164 3.24 1.21 -5.71
C HIS A 164 4.01 -0.12 -5.67
N SER A 165 4.31 -0.73 -6.83
CA SER A 165 5.12 -1.94 -6.96
C SER A 165 6.39 -1.64 -7.78
N ARG A 166 7.44 -2.45 -7.59
CA ARG A 166 8.70 -2.36 -8.36
C ARG A 166 8.52 -3.00 -9.74
N SER A 167 7.55 -2.52 -10.52
CA SER A 167 7.08 -3.17 -11.75
C SER A 167 7.77 -2.71 -13.02
N VAL A 168 8.63 -1.69 -12.95
CA VAL A 168 9.37 -1.24 -14.12
C VAL A 168 10.70 -1.98 -14.21
N ASP A 169 10.81 -2.84 -15.22
CA ASP A 169 12.06 -3.49 -15.58
C ASP A 169 12.81 -2.59 -16.56
N THR A 170 13.82 -1.87 -16.07
CA THR A 170 14.60 -0.91 -16.86
C THR A 170 15.44 -1.56 -17.96
N THR A 171 15.55 -2.90 -17.98
CA THR A 171 16.22 -3.63 -19.06
C THR A 171 15.29 -3.87 -20.26
N LYS A 172 13.97 -3.90 -20.03
CA LYS A 172 12.95 -4.20 -21.04
C LYS A 172 12.09 -2.99 -21.40
N GLN A 173 11.98 -2.04 -20.48
CA GLN A 173 11.06 -0.91 -20.59
C GLN A 173 11.82 0.40 -20.67
N CYS A 174 11.33 1.28 -21.54
CA CYS A 174 11.88 2.60 -21.77
C CYS A 174 10.88 3.71 -21.48
N CYS A 175 11.33 4.96 -21.53
CA CYS A 175 10.47 6.12 -21.33
C CYS A 175 9.35 6.14 -22.38
N GLY A 176 8.09 6.21 -21.94
CA GLY A 176 6.95 6.29 -22.86
C GLY A 176 6.98 7.50 -23.80
N ARG A 177 7.60 8.62 -23.37
CA ARG A 177 7.65 9.89 -24.10
C ARG A 177 8.76 9.95 -25.15
N CYS A 178 10.01 9.69 -24.75
CA CYS A 178 11.18 9.87 -25.62
C CYS A 178 11.94 8.57 -25.94
N LYS A 179 11.43 7.41 -25.48
CA LYS A 179 12.01 6.07 -25.67
C LYS A 179 13.42 5.85 -25.09
N SER A 180 14.00 6.84 -24.41
CA SER A 180 15.27 6.70 -23.71
C SER A 180 15.16 5.79 -22.47
N LYS A 181 16.30 5.33 -21.96
CA LYS A 181 16.36 4.43 -20.79
C LYS A 181 15.77 5.09 -19.53
N LEU A 182 15.30 4.24 -18.63
CA LEU A 182 14.81 4.63 -17.30
C LEU A 182 15.81 4.15 -16.23
N ILE A 183 15.93 4.91 -15.14
CA ILE A 183 16.69 4.52 -13.94
C ILE A 183 15.78 4.58 -12.72
N GLU A 184 15.90 3.62 -11.80
CA GLU A 184 15.18 3.68 -10.52
C GLU A 184 15.81 4.75 -9.63
N ILE A 185 14.96 5.60 -9.06
CA ILE A 185 15.36 6.74 -8.24
C ILE A 185 14.66 6.66 -6.88
N GLU A 186 15.13 7.46 -5.93
CA GLU A 186 14.32 7.72 -4.73
C GLU A 186 13.03 8.44 -5.10
N VAL A 187 11.95 8.17 -4.36
CA VAL A 187 10.65 8.77 -4.65
C VAL A 187 10.72 10.27 -4.34
N PRO A 188 10.48 11.17 -5.32
CA PRO A 188 10.52 12.61 -5.10
C PRO A 188 9.61 13.02 -3.93
N GLY A 189 10.13 13.82 -2.99
CA GLY A 189 9.40 14.32 -1.82
C GLY A 189 9.39 13.40 -0.58
N SER A 190 10.05 12.24 -0.62
CA SER A 190 10.15 11.34 0.56
C SER A 190 11.19 11.78 1.60
N ASN A 191 12.15 12.60 1.20
CA ASN A 191 13.05 13.37 2.07
C ASN A 191 13.19 14.75 1.42
N GLY A 192 13.02 15.81 2.21
CA GLY A 192 12.90 17.19 1.72
C GLY A 192 14.18 17.76 1.11
N ASP A 193 14.56 17.29 -0.06
CA ASP A 193 15.52 17.97 -0.91
C ASP A 193 15.09 17.85 -2.39
N ALA A 194 14.24 18.79 -2.79
CA ALA A 194 13.88 19.04 -4.17
C ALA A 194 14.78 20.13 -4.77
N SER A 195 16.08 20.11 -4.44
CA SER A 195 17.05 21.09 -4.91
C SER A 195 18.13 20.40 -5.75
N LYS A 196 18.33 20.93 -6.97
CA LYS A 196 19.36 20.63 -7.96
C LYS A 196 19.17 19.38 -8.85
N ASN A 197 18.48 19.58 -9.97
CA ASN A 197 18.80 19.10 -11.33
C ASN A 197 19.35 17.68 -11.58
N GLY A 198 19.16 16.72 -10.68
CA GLY A 198 19.55 15.33 -10.91
C GLY A 198 18.76 14.41 -9.98
N TYR A 199 18.11 13.40 -10.52
CA TYR A 199 17.47 12.38 -9.70
C TYR A 199 18.53 11.49 -9.08
N THR A 200 18.51 11.29 -7.76
CA THR A 200 19.42 10.38 -7.07
C THR A 200 19.09 8.93 -7.43
N PRO A 201 19.99 8.20 -8.14
CA PRO A 201 19.77 6.80 -8.41
C PRO A 201 19.72 6.03 -7.10
N LYS A 202 18.76 5.11 -6.98
CA LYS A 202 18.66 4.30 -5.78
C LYS A 202 19.83 3.32 -5.73
N LYS A 203 20.69 3.45 -4.71
CA LYS A 203 21.86 2.58 -4.54
C LYS A 203 21.43 1.11 -4.55
N GLU A 204 22.05 0.32 -5.41
CA GLU A 204 21.81 -1.11 -5.48
C GLU A 204 22.26 -1.75 -4.17
N ARG A 205 21.30 -2.25 -3.38
CA ARG A 205 21.61 -2.97 -2.15
C ARG A 205 22.02 -4.39 -2.52
N LYS A 206 23.23 -4.79 -2.16
CA LYS A 206 23.67 -6.19 -2.25
C LYS A 206 22.62 -7.08 -1.58
N THR A 207 22.25 -8.16 -2.26
CA THR A 207 21.37 -9.19 -1.71
C THR A 207 21.96 -9.66 -0.38
N SER A 208 21.16 -9.66 0.69
CA SER A 208 21.66 -10.08 2.01
C SER A 208 22.06 -11.55 1.98
N ASP A 209 23.04 -11.91 2.82
CA ASP A 209 23.51 -13.31 2.92
C ASP A 209 22.36 -14.27 3.26
N PHE A 210 21.40 -13.82 4.09
CA PHE A 210 20.20 -14.58 4.38
C PHE A 210 19.32 -14.80 3.14
N ALA A 211 19.13 -13.79 2.31
CA ALA A 211 18.35 -13.92 1.09
C ALA A 211 19.02 -14.88 0.08
N LEU A 212 20.37 -14.84 0.00
CA LEU A 212 21.13 -15.79 -0.81
C LEU A 212 21.03 -17.21 -0.24
N PHE A 213 21.10 -17.36 1.08
CA PHE A 213 20.88 -18.62 1.78
C PHE A 213 19.48 -19.19 1.51
N VAL A 214 18.43 -18.40 1.69
CA VAL A 214 17.05 -18.82 1.41
C VAL A 214 16.91 -19.27 -0.05
N LYS A 215 17.49 -18.53 -1.00
CA LYS A 215 17.46 -18.87 -2.43
C LYS A 215 18.13 -20.22 -2.70
N THR A 216 19.23 -20.52 -2.04
CA THR A 216 19.96 -21.80 -2.22
C THR A 216 19.31 -22.96 -1.46
N GLN A 217 18.71 -22.72 -0.29
CA GLN A 217 18.21 -23.79 0.58
C GLN A 217 16.71 -24.09 0.44
N THR A 218 15.92 -23.19 -0.17
CA THR A 218 14.46 -23.35 -0.30
C THR A 218 14.06 -24.71 -0.85
N SER A 219 14.72 -25.19 -1.90
CA SER A 219 14.40 -26.48 -2.52
C SER A 219 14.69 -27.67 -1.60
N ASN A 220 15.78 -27.61 -0.84
CA ASN A 220 16.19 -28.68 0.07
C ASN A 220 15.27 -28.73 1.29
N VAL A 221 15.04 -27.59 1.93
CA VAL A 221 14.14 -27.45 3.08
C VAL A 221 12.72 -27.91 2.72
N ARG A 222 12.24 -27.56 1.53
CA ARG A 222 10.92 -27.99 1.06
C ARG A 222 10.83 -29.51 0.90
N LYS A 223 11.88 -30.16 0.37
CA LYS A 223 11.92 -31.63 0.25
C LYS A 223 11.98 -32.30 1.63
N GLN A 224 12.79 -31.77 2.54
CA GLN A 224 12.93 -32.30 3.89
C GLN A 224 11.61 -32.22 4.66
N LEU A 225 10.96 -31.05 4.68
CA LEU A 225 9.67 -30.87 5.33
C LEU A 225 8.57 -31.75 4.73
N ALA A 226 8.61 -31.98 3.41
CA ALA A 226 7.68 -32.88 2.74
C ALA A 226 7.87 -34.33 3.20
N GLN A 227 9.13 -34.77 3.32
CA GLN A 227 9.48 -36.10 3.80
C GLN A 227 9.08 -36.31 5.27
N GLU A 228 9.39 -35.35 6.15
CA GLU A 228 9.03 -35.41 7.57
C GLU A 228 7.51 -35.46 7.80
N ARG A 229 6.74 -34.80 6.92
CA ARG A 229 5.27 -34.75 6.98
C ARG A 229 4.60 -35.84 6.15
N SER A 230 5.36 -36.74 5.52
CA SER A 230 4.86 -37.75 4.59
C SER A 230 3.89 -37.18 3.55
N CYS A 231 4.22 -36.01 2.99
CA CYS A 231 3.41 -35.31 2.00
C CYS A 231 4.22 -34.90 0.76
N SER A 232 3.54 -34.39 -0.26
CA SER A 232 4.19 -33.86 -1.45
C SER A 232 4.87 -32.51 -1.17
N PRO A 233 6.03 -32.21 -1.79
CA PRO A 233 6.67 -30.88 -1.73
C PRO A 233 5.77 -29.70 -2.14
N LYS A 234 4.70 -29.96 -2.91
CA LYS A 234 3.71 -28.94 -3.30
C LYS A 234 2.76 -28.57 -2.16
N GLU A 235 2.55 -29.48 -1.22
CA GLU A 235 1.67 -29.30 -0.06
C GLU A 235 2.37 -28.54 1.08
N VAL A 236 3.71 -28.51 1.08
CA VAL A 236 4.47 -27.70 2.02
C VAL A 236 4.27 -26.22 1.71
N SER A 237 3.75 -25.45 2.66
CA SER A 237 3.53 -24.02 2.47
C SER A 237 4.86 -23.26 2.34
N GLN A 238 4.88 -22.19 1.55
CA GLN A 238 6.07 -21.32 1.50
C GLN A 238 6.36 -20.70 2.88
N ALA A 239 5.34 -20.50 3.72
CA ALA A 239 5.51 -19.99 5.08
C ALA A 239 6.32 -20.95 5.95
N ASP A 240 6.05 -22.25 5.88
CA ASP A 240 6.81 -23.28 6.60
C ASP A 240 8.26 -23.33 6.13
N VAL A 241 8.49 -23.31 4.81
CA VAL A 241 9.84 -23.29 4.25
C VAL A 241 10.62 -22.07 4.74
N MET A 242 10.00 -20.89 4.76
CA MET A 242 10.64 -19.67 5.25
C MET A 242 10.96 -19.73 6.74
N LYS A 243 10.07 -20.34 7.55
CA LYS A 243 10.28 -20.54 8.99
C LYS A 243 11.50 -21.42 9.25
N GLU A 244 11.60 -22.54 8.55
CA GLU A 244 12.70 -23.49 8.73
C GLU A 244 14.02 -22.95 8.17
N CYS A 245 14.01 -22.30 6.99
CA CYS A 245 15.18 -21.56 6.51
C CYS A 245 15.68 -20.52 7.54
N GLY A 246 14.76 -19.83 8.23
CA GLY A 246 15.10 -18.90 9.30
C GLY A 246 15.77 -19.59 10.50
N LYS A 247 15.32 -20.79 10.86
CA LYS A 247 15.92 -21.60 11.93
C LYS A 247 17.32 -22.07 11.56
N LEU A 248 17.48 -22.71 10.40
CA LEU A 248 18.77 -23.18 9.89
C LEU A 248 19.79 -22.04 9.73
N TRP A 249 19.34 -20.85 9.34
CA TRP A 249 20.20 -19.68 9.25
C TRP A 249 20.75 -19.23 10.62
N ARG A 250 19.90 -19.22 11.66
CA ARG A 250 20.33 -18.87 13.02
C ARG A 250 21.31 -19.89 13.57
N GLU A 251 21.05 -21.17 13.36
CA GLU A 251 21.96 -22.26 13.77
C GLU A 251 23.31 -22.16 13.06
N ARG A 252 23.31 -21.86 11.75
CA ARG A 252 24.54 -21.65 10.97
C ARG A 252 25.34 -20.44 11.46
N LYS A 253 24.66 -19.35 11.80
CA LYS A 253 25.29 -18.15 12.38
C LYS A 253 25.95 -18.47 13.72
N GLY A 254 25.24 -19.16 14.62
CA GLY A 254 25.78 -19.55 15.92
C GLY A 254 26.95 -20.53 15.83
N LYS A 255 26.92 -21.50 14.89
CA LYS A 255 28.06 -22.40 14.65
C LYS A 255 29.29 -21.65 14.13
N LYS A 256 29.10 -20.75 13.17
CA LYS A 256 30.19 -19.96 12.60
C LYS A 256 30.86 -19.06 13.65
N GLU A 257 30.07 -18.42 14.51
CA GLU A 257 30.61 -17.63 15.62
C GLU A 257 31.41 -18.50 16.61
N ASN A 258 30.94 -19.72 16.88
CA ASN A 258 31.64 -20.65 17.77
C ASN A 258 32.95 -21.18 17.14
N ASP A 259 32.94 -21.49 15.85
CA ASP A 259 34.12 -21.93 15.09
C ASP A 259 35.16 -20.81 14.98
N ASP A 260 34.73 -19.56 14.75
CA ASP A 260 35.62 -18.38 14.70
C ASP A 260 36.27 -18.14 16.08
N VAL A 261 35.53 -18.34 17.19
CA VAL A 261 36.08 -18.27 18.56
C VAL A 261 37.08 -19.39 18.81
N LEU A 262 36.76 -20.63 18.41
CA LEU A 262 37.67 -21.78 18.60
C LEU A 262 38.98 -21.60 17.82
N GLN A 263 38.89 -21.07 16.59
CA GLN A 263 40.04 -20.75 15.76
C GLN A 263 40.89 -19.64 16.39
N GLN A 264 40.27 -18.60 16.94
CA GLN A 264 40.99 -17.53 17.63
C GLN A 264 41.72 -18.02 18.90
N PHE A 265 41.14 -18.97 19.65
CA PHE A 265 41.80 -19.61 20.80
C PHE A 265 42.98 -20.49 20.40
N LEU A 266 42.88 -21.22 19.28
CA LEU A 266 43.97 -22.02 18.72
C LEU A 266 45.13 -21.13 18.25
N ASP A 267 44.82 -20.02 17.59
CA ASP A 267 45.82 -19.08 17.07
C ASP A 267 46.55 -18.32 18.21
N LEU A 268 45.89 -18.07 19.34
CA LEU A 268 46.50 -17.51 20.57
C LEU A 268 47.41 -18.52 21.27
N SER A 269 47.08 -19.82 21.23
CA SER A 269 47.87 -20.87 21.88
C SER A 269 49.15 -21.23 21.11
N LEU A 270 49.17 -21.01 19.79
CA LEU A 270 50.33 -21.26 18.93
C LEU A 270 51.36 -20.11 18.91
N ASN A 271 50.96 -18.89 19.31
CA ASN A 271 51.84 -17.71 19.36
C ASN A 271 52.35 -17.40 20.79
N GLY A 272 52.05 -18.25 21.77
CA GLY A 272 52.44 -18.08 23.19
C GLY A 272 53.70 -18.85 23.62
N GLY A 273 54.58 -19.23 22.70
CA GLY A 273 55.88 -19.82 23.04
C GLY A 273 56.84 -18.75 23.60
N SER A 274 57.27 -18.94 24.85
CA SER A 274 58.09 -18.05 25.69
C SER A 274 59.32 -17.40 25.03
N PRO A 275 59.74 -16.19 25.45
CA PRO A 275 61.16 -15.82 25.45
C PRO A 275 61.95 -16.60 26.51
#